data_AF-A0A7C1QQH1-F1
#
_entry.id   AF-A0A7C1QQH1-F1
#
_cell.length_a   1.000
_cell.length_b   1.000
_cell.length_c   1.000
_cell.angle_alpha   90.00
_cell.angle_beta   90.00
_cell.angle_gamma   90.00
#
_symmetry.space_group_name_H-M   'P 1'
#
loop_
_entity.id
_entity.type
_entity.pdbx_description
1 polymer ?
#
loop_
_entity_poly.entity_id
_entity_poly.type
_entity_poly.pdbx_seq_one_letter_code
_entity_poly.pdbx_strand_id
1 'polypeptide(L)'
;MNLNVDNSEQLMQVALDDLLFDKLMYQIEKDFVLVNIPLGISDRLNPIEFIALIKEKVYYLMMERFGEYLNLMYIIDIPETEFKNLEITDAVDVSDQVTFLILKREYKKVWYRNKYK
;
A
#
# COMPACT_ATOMS: atom_id res chain seq x y z
N MET A 1 -0.96 15.59 8.74
CA MET A 1 -1.16 14.54 9.76
C MET A 1 0.18 13.88 10.03
N ASN A 2 0.58 13.79 11.30
CA ASN A 2 1.74 12.99 11.69
C ASN A 2 1.25 11.58 12.00
N LEU A 3 1.58 10.62 11.13
CA LEU A 3 1.31 9.20 11.36
C LEU A 3 2.55 8.58 12.00
N ASN A 4 2.47 8.20 13.26
CA ASN A 4 3.56 7.54 13.99
C ASN A 4 3.31 6.04 14.01
N VAL A 5 3.62 5.39 12.89
CA VAL A 5 3.57 3.93 12.72
C VAL A 5 4.82 3.50 11.96
N ASP A 6 5.31 2.32 12.29
CA ASP A 6 6.58 1.79 11.78
C ASP A 6 6.38 0.63 10.80
N ASN A 7 5.18 0.04 10.75
CA ASN A 7 4.88 -1.09 9.88
C ASN A 7 3.40 -1.14 9.43
N SER A 8 3.13 -2.06 8.49
CA SER A 8 1.81 -2.26 7.89
C SER A 8 0.73 -2.66 8.90
N GLU A 9 1.07 -3.50 9.89
CA GLU A 9 0.11 -3.96 10.91
C GLU A 9 -0.36 -2.81 11.81
N GLN A 10 0.57 -1.99 12.31
CA GLN A 10 0.25 -0.80 13.09
C GLN A 10 -0.60 0.20 12.29
N LEU A 11 -0.28 0.38 11.00
CA LEU A 11 -1.08 1.22 10.12
C LEU A 11 -2.50 0.68 9.96
N MET A 12 -2.66 -0.64 9.80
CA MET A 12 -3.99 -1.26 9.71
C MET A 12 -4.79 -1.07 11.00
N GLN A 13 -4.16 -1.17 12.17
CA GLN A 13 -4.82 -0.87 13.43
C GLN A 13 -5.33 0.58 13.45
N VAL A 14 -4.51 1.55 13.05
CA VAL A 14 -4.93 2.96 12.96
C VAL A 14 -6.08 3.13 11.96
N ALA A 15 -6.03 2.45 10.81
CA ALA A 15 -7.09 2.54 9.80
C ALA A 15 -8.43 1.92 10.28
N LEU A 16 -8.38 0.88 11.11
CA LEU A 16 -9.56 0.32 11.76
C LEU A 16 -10.11 1.28 12.81
N ASP A 17 -9.25 1.82 13.68
CA ASP A 17 -9.64 2.74 14.74
C ASP A 17 -10.29 4.02 14.17
N ASP A 18 -9.78 4.53 13.05
CA ASP A 18 -10.34 5.69 12.34
C ASP A 18 -11.57 5.34 11.47
N LEU A 19 -11.99 4.06 11.42
CA LEU A 19 -13.07 3.55 10.55
C LEU A 19 -12.84 3.88 9.05
N LEU A 20 -11.58 3.80 8.62
CA LEU A 20 -11.13 4.11 7.25
C LEU A 20 -10.65 2.89 6.47
N PHE A 21 -10.59 1.71 7.08
CA PHE A 21 -10.10 0.49 6.43
C PHE A 21 -10.78 0.19 5.09
N ASP A 22 -12.11 0.21 5.01
CA ASP A 22 -12.84 -0.05 3.76
C ASP A 22 -12.52 0.99 2.67
N LYS A 23 -12.38 2.26 3.07
CA LYS A 23 -12.01 3.34 2.15
C LYS A 23 -10.56 3.19 1.66
N LEU A 24 -9.68 2.67 2.51
CA LEU A 24 -8.29 2.35 2.16
C LEU A 24 -8.24 1.20 1.15
N MET A 25 -8.96 0.10 1.41
CA MET A 25 -9.08 -1.02 0.46
C MET A 25 -9.57 -0.55 -0.91
N TYR A 26 -10.67 0.21 -0.93
CA TYR A 26 -11.23 0.74 -2.17
C TYR A 26 -10.24 1.64 -2.92
N GLN A 27 -9.55 2.51 -2.19
CA GLN A 27 -8.60 3.43 -2.80
C GLN A 27 -7.39 2.69 -3.40
N ILE A 28 -6.89 1.65 -2.73
CA ILE A 28 -5.80 0.82 -3.23
C ILE A 28 -6.23 0.02 -4.46
N GLU A 29 -7.37 -0.68 -4.43
CA GLU A 29 -7.86 -1.42 -5.60
C GLU A 29 -7.97 -0.50 -6.81
N LYS A 30 -8.51 0.71 -6.62
CA LYS A 30 -8.66 1.69 -7.69
C LYS A 30 -7.31 2.07 -8.31
N ASP A 31 -6.28 2.33 -7.50
CA ASP A 31 -4.96 2.72 -8.02
C ASP A 31 -4.25 1.53 -8.72
N PHE A 32 -4.45 0.30 -8.23
CA PHE A 32 -3.97 -0.93 -8.87
C PHE A 32 -4.68 -1.22 -10.21
N VAL A 33 -5.99 -0.97 -10.30
CA VAL A 33 -6.76 -1.07 -11.56
C VAL A 33 -6.29 -0.05 -12.59
N LEU A 34 -5.87 1.15 -12.18
CA LEU A 34 -5.37 2.18 -13.11
C LEU A 34 -4.09 1.76 -13.86
N VAL A 35 -3.28 0.89 -13.26
CA VAL A 35 -2.11 0.27 -13.94
C VAL A 35 -2.43 -1.07 -14.59
N ASN A 36 -3.71 -1.46 -14.67
CA ASN A 36 -4.17 -2.74 -15.22
C ASN A 36 -3.68 -3.97 -14.42
N ILE A 37 -3.59 -3.84 -13.09
CA ILE A 37 -3.15 -4.90 -12.17
C ILE A 37 -4.19 -5.05 -11.04
N PRO A 38 -5.42 -5.51 -11.33
CA PRO A 38 -6.44 -5.66 -10.29
C PRO A 38 -5.96 -6.58 -9.17
N LEU A 39 -6.25 -6.23 -7.91
CA LEU A 39 -5.92 -7.08 -6.76
C LEU A 39 -7.01 -8.12 -6.51
N GLY A 40 -8.25 -7.82 -6.91
CA GLY A 40 -9.38 -8.72 -6.69
C GLY A 40 -9.76 -8.80 -5.22
N ILE A 41 -9.74 -7.67 -4.51
CA ILE A 41 -10.16 -7.59 -3.11
C ILE A 41 -11.60 -8.10 -2.98
N SER A 42 -11.81 -9.03 -2.05
CA SER A 42 -13.15 -9.51 -1.68
C SER A 42 -13.73 -8.67 -0.53
N ASP A 43 -15.06 -8.56 -0.46
CA ASP A 43 -15.76 -7.79 0.59
C ASP A 43 -15.53 -8.30 2.03
N ARG A 44 -14.86 -9.45 2.20
CA ARG A 44 -14.60 -10.09 3.50
C ARG A 44 -13.12 -10.13 3.87
N LEU A 45 -12.27 -9.46 3.10
CA LEU A 45 -10.83 -9.49 3.31
C LEU A 45 -10.48 -8.84 4.65
N ASN A 46 -9.77 -9.57 5.51
CA ASN A 46 -9.30 -9.00 6.77
C ASN A 46 -7.99 -8.20 6.59
N PRO A 47 -7.58 -7.36 7.55
CA PRO A 47 -6.40 -6.50 7.39
C PRO A 47 -5.08 -7.25 7.16
N ILE A 48 -4.92 -8.44 7.75
CA ILE A 48 -3.71 -9.25 7.59
C ILE A 48 -3.67 -9.85 6.18
N GLU A 49 -4.79 -10.40 5.73
CA GLU A 49 -4.97 -10.88 4.35
C GLU A 49 -4.75 -9.75 3.34
N PHE A 50 -5.20 -8.53 3.66
CA PHE A 50 -4.99 -7.37 2.82
C PHE A 50 -3.52 -6.98 2.66
N ILE A 51 -2.77 -6.95 3.77
CA ILE A 51 -1.32 -6.72 3.71
C ILE A 51 -0.65 -7.81 2.88
N ALA A 52 -0.98 -9.08 3.15
CA ALA A 52 -0.38 -10.22 2.44
C ALA A 52 -0.64 -10.17 0.93
N LEU A 53 -1.87 -9.83 0.52
CA LEU A 53 -2.25 -9.69 -0.88
C LEU A 53 -1.43 -8.63 -1.61
N ILE A 54 -1.24 -7.46 -0.99
CA ILE A 54 -0.43 -6.39 -1.58
C ILE A 54 1.03 -6.80 -1.64
N LYS A 55 1.56 -7.40 -0.56
CA LYS A 55 2.95 -7.86 -0.49
C LYS A 55 3.26 -8.89 -1.57
N GLU A 56 2.42 -9.90 -1.73
CA GLU A 56 2.56 -10.91 -2.78
C GLU A 56 2.54 -10.26 -4.17
N LYS A 57 1.63 -9.31 -4.40
CA LYS A 57 1.55 -8.61 -5.67
C LYS A 57 2.80 -7.77 -5.94
N VAL A 58 3.25 -7.00 -4.95
CA VAL A 58 4.46 -6.17 -5.06
C VAL A 58 5.68 -7.03 -5.32
N TYR A 59 5.85 -8.13 -4.58
CA TYR A 59 6.92 -9.09 -4.80
C TYR A 59 6.91 -9.62 -6.24
N TYR A 60 5.75 -10.08 -6.72
CA TYR A 60 5.60 -10.57 -8.09
C TYR A 60 5.95 -9.49 -9.13
N LEU A 61 5.47 -8.26 -8.95
CA LEU A 61 5.78 -7.17 -9.88
C LEU A 61 7.27 -6.83 -9.86
N MET A 62 7.91 -6.81 -8.70
CA MET A 62 9.35 -6.55 -8.59
C MET A 62 10.18 -7.60 -9.33
N MET A 63 9.82 -8.89 -9.19
CA MET A 63 10.60 -10.00 -9.74
C MET A 63 10.31 -10.25 -11.22
N GLU A 64 9.04 -10.23 -11.61
CA GLU A 64 8.59 -10.71 -12.93
C GLU A 64 8.17 -9.58 -13.87
N ARG A 65 7.73 -8.43 -13.33
CA ARG A 65 7.12 -7.34 -14.10
C ARG A 65 7.59 -5.95 -13.65
N PHE A 66 8.90 -5.73 -13.64
CA PHE A 66 9.49 -4.53 -13.01
C PHE A 66 8.99 -3.18 -13.59
N GLY A 67 8.69 -3.09 -14.89
CA GLY A 67 8.05 -1.90 -15.46
C GLY A 67 6.63 -1.66 -14.88
N GLU A 68 5.94 -2.76 -14.62
CA GLU A 68 4.70 -2.92 -13.84
C GLU A 68 4.74 -2.14 -12.52
N TYR A 69 5.75 -2.55 -11.75
CA TYR A 69 6.09 -2.04 -10.44
C TYR A 69 6.39 -0.54 -10.46
N LEU A 70 7.24 -0.07 -11.39
CA LEU A 70 7.56 1.36 -11.49
C LEU A 70 6.32 2.21 -11.80
N ASN A 71 5.47 1.74 -12.72
CA ASN A 71 4.22 2.41 -13.04
C ASN A 71 3.29 2.52 -11.82
N LEU A 72 3.20 1.44 -11.02
CA LEU A 72 2.41 1.43 -9.79
C LEU A 72 2.93 2.47 -8.78
N MET A 73 4.25 2.54 -8.56
CA MET A 73 4.83 3.53 -7.64
C MET A 73 4.53 4.97 -8.08
N TYR A 74 4.53 5.22 -9.39
CA TYR A 74 4.19 6.52 -9.96
C TYR A 74 2.71 6.90 -9.75
N ILE A 75 1.76 5.98 -10.03
CA ILE A 75 0.32 6.24 -9.84
C ILE A 75 -0.02 6.47 -8.37
N ILE A 76 0.58 5.69 -7.47
CA ILE A 76 0.40 5.85 -6.01
C ILE A 76 1.06 7.14 -5.52
N ASP A 77 1.95 7.75 -6.31
CA ASP A 77 2.65 8.99 -5.99
C ASP A 77 3.53 8.82 -4.74
N ILE A 78 4.35 7.77 -4.73
CA ILE A 78 5.39 7.53 -3.71
C ILE A 78 6.66 8.26 -4.15
N PRO A 79 7.17 9.22 -3.36
CA PRO A 79 8.41 9.93 -3.71
C PRO A 79 9.61 8.98 -3.77
N GLU A 80 10.48 9.14 -4.77
CA GLU A 80 11.74 8.38 -4.89
C GLU A 80 12.62 8.46 -3.63
N THR A 81 12.51 9.56 -2.89
CA THR A 81 13.23 9.77 -1.62
C THR A 81 12.85 8.76 -0.54
N GLU A 82 11.63 8.22 -0.55
CA GLU A 82 11.21 7.16 0.38
C GLU A 82 11.97 5.85 0.10
N PHE A 83 12.31 5.59 -1.16
CA PHE A 83 13.07 4.40 -1.55
C PHE A 83 14.55 4.46 -1.15
N LYS A 84 15.11 5.67 -0.96
CA LYS A 84 16.50 5.83 -0.49
C LYS A 84 16.72 5.33 0.93
N ASN A 85 15.64 5.25 1.71
CA ASN A 85 15.67 4.79 3.10
C ASN A 85 15.35 3.29 3.23
N LEU A 86 15.10 2.60 2.12
CA LEU A 86 14.83 1.16 2.15
C LEU A 86 16.13 0.40 2.43
N GLU A 87 16.06 -0.51 3.39
CA GLU A 87 17.14 -1.48 3.61
C GLU A 87 17.04 -2.55 2.52
N ILE A 88 18.04 -2.57 1.63
CA ILE A 88 18.12 -3.54 0.54
C ILE A 88 18.70 -4.83 1.09
N THR A 89 17.84 -5.71 1.61
CA THR A 89 18.20 -7.05 2.09
C THR A 89 17.86 -8.09 1.01
N ASP A 90 16.70 -8.72 1.09
CA ASP A 90 16.17 -9.63 0.09
C ASP A 90 14.83 -9.13 -0.49
N ALA A 91 14.39 -9.75 -1.59
CA ALA A 91 13.19 -9.30 -2.30
C ALA A 91 11.91 -9.42 -1.46
N VAL A 92 11.84 -10.37 -0.50
CA VAL A 92 10.69 -10.54 0.38
C VAL A 92 10.63 -9.38 1.37
N ASP A 93 11.75 -9.03 1.99
CA ASP A 93 11.85 -7.90 2.91
C ASP A 93 11.60 -6.56 2.20
N VAL A 94 12.17 -6.36 1.01
CA VAL A 94 11.91 -5.13 0.25
C VAL A 94 10.44 -5.04 -0.15
N SER A 95 9.80 -6.15 -0.54
CA SER A 95 8.36 -6.16 -0.83
C SER A 95 7.51 -5.79 0.39
N ASP A 96 7.94 -6.16 1.59
CA ASP A 96 7.28 -5.81 2.84
C ASP A 96 7.37 -4.30 3.13
N GLN A 97 8.58 -3.75 3.04
CA GLN A 97 8.82 -2.32 3.24
C GLN A 97 8.08 -1.47 2.20
N VAL A 98 8.05 -1.89 0.93
CA VAL A 98 7.31 -1.18 -0.12
C VAL A 98 5.80 -1.28 0.09
N THR A 99 5.30 -2.44 0.54
CA THR A 99 3.89 -2.60 0.93
C THR A 99 3.51 -1.59 2.00
N PHE A 100 4.37 -1.42 3.01
CA PHE A 100 4.16 -0.40 4.03
C PHE A 100 4.12 1.02 3.44
N LEU A 101 5.02 1.38 2.52
CA LEU A 101 5.02 2.69 1.87
C LEU A 101 3.73 2.95 1.08
N ILE A 102 3.24 1.96 0.33
CA ILE A 102 1.97 2.02 -0.41
C ILE A 102 0.82 2.31 0.56
N LEU A 103 0.69 1.48 1.61
CA LEU A 103 -0.35 1.62 2.62
C LEU A 103 -0.31 2.98 3.30
N LYS A 104 0.89 3.45 3.67
CA LYS A 104 1.13 4.76 4.30
C LYS A 104 0.72 5.91 3.39
N ARG A 105 1.01 5.81 2.09
CA ARG A 105 0.65 6.84 1.12
C ARG A 105 -0.85 6.91 0.91
N GLU A 106 -1.49 5.77 0.64
CA GLU A 106 -2.93 5.72 0.40
C GLU A 106 -3.75 6.06 1.64
N TYR A 107 -3.31 5.63 2.82
CA TYR A 107 -3.95 5.99 4.08
C TYR A 107 -4.00 7.51 4.27
N LYS A 108 -2.88 8.21 4.07
CA LYS A 108 -2.84 9.68 4.15
C LYS A 108 -3.85 10.30 3.18
N LYS A 109 -3.94 9.83 1.94
CA LYS A 109 -4.90 10.35 0.96
C LYS A 109 -6.35 10.13 1.39
N VAL A 110 -6.67 8.96 1.94
CA VAL A 110 -8.01 8.63 2.44
C VAL A 110 -8.36 9.47 3.67
N TRP A 111 -7.43 9.60 4.61
CA TRP A 111 -7.62 10.39 5.82
C TRP A 111 -7.86 11.87 5.50
N TYR A 112 -7.05 12.49 4.63
CA TYR A 112 -7.27 13.88 4.22
C TYR A 112 -8.62 14.07 3.53
N ARG A 113 -9.01 13.14 2.66
CA ARG A 113 -10.33 13.15 2.01
C ARG A 113 -11.47 12.96 2.99
N ASN A 114 -11.29 12.22 4.08
CA ASN A 114 -12.31 12.04 5.10
C ASN A 114 -12.44 13.27 6.01
N LYS A 115 -11.31 13.92 6.34
CA LYS A 115 -11.27 15.05 7.27
C LYS A 115 -11.74 16.37 6.68
N TYR A 116 -11.46 16.62 5.41
CA TYR A 116 -11.73 17.89 4.73
C TYR A 116 -12.81 17.79 3.65
N LYS A 117 -13.61 16.73 3.69
CA LYS A 117 -14.81 16.59 2.86
C LYS A 117 -15.94 17.47 3.35
#